data_AF-A0A935GV71-F1
#
_entry.id   AF-A0A935GV71-F1
#
_cell.length_a   1.000
_cell.length_b   1.000
_cell.length_c   1.000
_cell.angle_alpha   90.00
_cell.angle_beta   90.00
_cell.angle_gamma   90.00
#
_symmetry.space_group_name_H-M   'P 1'
#
loop_
_entity.id
_entity.type
_entity.pdbx_description
1 polymer ?
#
loop_
_entity_poly.entity_id
_entity_poly.type
_entity_poly.pdbx_seq_one_letter_code
_entity_poly.pdbx_strand_id
1 'polypeptide(L)' 'MQAIRHYAEVINGAIHFDLPEDFSAKRVELIILPADDVTVDRTAFQRFLLDSPEMSDEEFKSIEEKRGHIKQWT' A
#
# COMPACT_ATOMS: atom_id res chain seq x y z
N MET A 1 11.24 16.74 12.34
CA MET A 1 11.95 15.66 11.62
C MET A 1 11.67 15.83 10.15
N GLN A 2 12.68 16.11 9.33
CA GLN A 2 12.53 16.22 7.89
C GLN A 2 13.18 14.97 7.28
N ALA A 3 12.37 14.01 6.84
CA ALA A 3 12.85 12.78 6.24
C ALA A 3 13.23 13.05 4.78
N ILE A 4 14.49 12.79 4.42
CA ILE A 4 14.95 12.89 3.03
C ILE A 4 14.56 11.58 2.34
N ARG A 5 13.59 11.64 1.42
CA ARG A 5 13.24 10.50 0.55
C ARG A 5 14.13 10.53 -0.67
N HIS A 6 14.98 9.52 -0.82
CA HIS A 6 15.88 9.37 -1.96
C HIS A 6 15.60 8.04 -2.67
N TYR A 7 15.58 8.08 -4.00
CA TYR A 7 15.50 6.89 -4.84
C TYR A 7 16.89 6.61 -5.38
N ALA A 8 17.45 5.44 -5.06
CA ALA A 8 18.76 5.01 -5.50
C ALA A 8 18.64 3.69 -6.26
N GLU A 9 19.35 3.58 -7.36
CA GLU A 9 19.47 2.31 -8.08
C GLU A 9 20.34 1.33 -7.31
N VAL A 10 19.96 0.05 -7.38
CA VAL A 10 20.75 -1.04 -6.82
C VAL A 10 21.71 -1.54 -7.90
N ILE A 11 23.01 -1.22 -7.75
CA ILE A 11 24.05 -1.61 -8.71
C ILE A 11 24.94 -2.65 -8.03
N ASN A 12 25.02 -3.86 -8.62
CA ASN A 12 25.79 -4.99 -8.07
C ASN A 12 25.42 -5.34 -6.62
N GLY A 13 24.16 -5.17 -6.24
CA GLY A 13 23.68 -5.44 -4.87
C GLY A 13 24.09 -4.40 -3.83
N ALA A 14 24.66 -3.26 -4.24
CA ALA A 14 25.03 -2.16 -3.37
C ALA A 14 24.20 -0.91 -3.66
N ILE A 15 23.92 -0.14 -2.61
CA ILE A 15 23.28 1.17 -2.66
C ILE A 15 24.32 2.20 -2.21
N HIS A 16 24.56 3.22 -3.02
CA HIS A 16 25.45 4.33 -2.69
C HIS A 16 24.61 5.59 -2.45
N PHE A 17 24.90 6.32 -1.38
CA PHE A 17 24.26 7.58 -1.08
C PHE A 17 25.29 8.55 -0.50
N ASP A 18 25.27 9.78 -0.98
CA ASP A 18 26.11 10.85 -0.48
C ASP A 18 25.32 11.68 0.54
N LEU A 19 25.91 11.87 1.72
CA LEU A 19 25.36 12.76 2.73
C LEU A 19 25.73 14.21 2.39
N PRO A 20 24.84 15.19 2.63
CA PRO A 20 25.18 16.61 2.51
C PRO A 20 26.40 16.98 3.35
N GLU A 21 27.20 17.95 2.88
CA GLU A 21 28.42 18.41 3.57
C GLU A 21 28.14 18.95 4.99
N ASP A 22 26.92 19.43 5.24
CA ASP A 22 26.47 19.97 6.52
C ASP A 22 25.77 18.92 7.42
N PHE A 23 25.78 17.63 7.04
CA PHE A 23 25.19 16.57 7.83
C PHE A 23 25.96 16.33 9.14
N SER A 24 25.45 16.87 10.24
CA SER A 24 26.14 16.87 11.54
C SER A 24 25.72 15.74 12.50
N ALA A 25 24.82 14.85 12.11
CA ALA A 25 24.27 13.83 13.01
C ALA A 25 25.21 12.62 13.17
N LYS A 26 25.31 12.09 14.40
CA LYS A 26 26.17 10.95 14.73
C LYS A 26 25.59 9.58 14.36
N ARG A 27 24.30 9.50 14.04
CA ARG A 27 23.58 8.27 13.71
C ARG A 27 22.59 8.56 12.59
N VAL A 28 22.46 7.59 11.68
CA VAL A 28 21.51 7.63 10.57
C VAL A 28 20.59 6.41 10.71
N GLU A 29 19.30 6.64 10.54
CA GLU A 29 18.31 5.57 10.39
C GLU A 29 17.99 5.44 8.90
N LEU A 30 18.10 4.22 8.37
CA LEU A 30 17.81 3.93 6.97
C LEU A 30 16.61 3.00 6.89
N ILE A 31 15.62 3.38 6.08
CA ILE A 31 14.45 2.56 5.77
C ILE A 31 14.55 2.17 4.30
N ILE A 32 14.86 0.90 4.04
CA ILE A 32 14.93 0.35 2.68
C ILE A 32 13.59 -0.27 2.36
N LEU A 33 12.93 0.26 1.33
CA LEU A 33 11.70 -0.30 0.79
C LEU A 33 11.99 -0.76 -0.64
N PRO A 34 11.54 -1.95 -1.05
CA PRO A 34 11.58 -2.33 -2.45
C PRO A 34 10.77 -1.29 -3.23
N ALA A 35 11.46 -0.54 -4.08
CA ALA A 35 10.81 0.20 -5.15
C ALA A 35 10.67 -0.77 -6.31
N ASP A 36 9.83 -1.79 -6.10
CA ASP A 36 9.32 -2.53 -7.23
C ASP A 36 8.68 -1.47 -8.13
N ASP A 37 9.13 -1.36 -9.38
CA ASP A 37 8.20 -1.04 -10.46
C ASP A 37 7.21 -2.19 -10.44
N VAL A 38 6.29 -2.14 -9.48
CA VAL A 38 5.02 -2.77 -9.64
C VAL A 38 4.41 -1.96 -10.80
N THR A 39 4.73 -2.37 -12.02
CA THR A 39 3.65 -2.95 -12.80
C THR A 39 3.04 -4.01 -11.87
N VAL A 40 2.22 -3.55 -10.90
CA VAL A 40 1.07 -4.32 -10.46
C VAL A 40 0.54 -4.69 -11.81
N ASP A 41 0.57 -5.98 -12.13
CA ASP A 41 -0.11 -6.46 -13.29
C ASP A 41 -1.55 -6.03 -13.05
N ARG A 42 -1.86 -4.80 -13.48
CA ARG A 42 -3.11 -4.12 -13.22
C ARG A 42 -4.16 -5.01 -13.83
N THR A 43 -3.82 -5.71 -14.90
CA THR A 43 -4.60 -6.76 -15.52
C THR A 43 -4.89 -7.93 -14.58
N ALA A 44 -3.94 -8.45 -13.79
CA ALA A 44 -4.21 -9.54 -12.84
C ALA A 44 -5.10 -9.09 -11.67
N PHE A 45 -4.82 -7.95 -11.05
CA PHE A 45 -5.66 -7.44 -9.94
C PHE A 45 -7.02 -6.94 -10.44
N GLN A 46 -7.10 -6.30 -11.61
CA GLN A 46 -8.35 -5.93 -12.24
C GLN A 46 -9.17 -7.17 -12.64
N ARG A 47 -8.54 -8.22 -13.19
CA ARG A 47 -9.22 -9.50 -13.45
C ARG A 47 -9.75 -10.11 -12.16
N PHE A 48 -8.95 -10.14 -11.10
CA PHE A 48 -9.42 -10.60 -9.79
C PHE A 48 -10.65 -9.81 -9.28
N LEU A 49 -10.66 -8.49 -9.45
CA LEU A 49 -11.82 -7.66 -9.09
C LEU A 49 -13.03 -7.88 -10.00
N LEU A 50 -12.83 -8.12 -11.30
CA LEU A 50 -13.88 -8.42 -12.27
C LEU A 50 -14.46 -9.84 -12.09
N ASP A 51 -13.61 -10.79 -11.69
CA ASP A 51 -13.97 -12.19 -11.44
C ASP A 51 -14.45 -12.42 -10.00
N SER A 52 -14.46 -11.37 -9.17
CA SER A 52 -15.00 -11.45 -7.81
C SER A 52 -16.50 -11.73 -7.89
N PRO A 53 -17.02 -12.67 -7.08
CA PRO A 53 -18.45 -12.99 -7.10
C PRO A 53 -19.25 -11.74 -6.76
N GLU A 54 -20.16 -11.37 -7.65
CA GLU A 54 -21.12 -10.30 -7.39
C GLU A 54 -22.10 -10.75 -6.30
N MET A 55 -22.41 -9.83 -5.39
CA MET A 55 -23.42 -10.06 -4.36
C MET A 55 -24.79 -10.20 -5.04
N SER A 56 -25.51 -11.27 -4.71
CA SER A 56 -26.88 -11.43 -5.19
C SER A 56 -27.84 -10.44 -4.51
N ASP A 57 -28.95 -10.11 -5.18
CA ASP A 57 -29.99 -9.24 -4.62
C ASP A 57 -30.56 -9.78 -3.30
N GLU A 58 -30.59 -11.11 -3.14
CA GLU A 58 -31.04 -11.78 -1.92
C GLU A 58 -30.07 -11.56 -0.75
N GLU A 59 -28.77 -11.69 -1.01
CA GLU A 59 -27.72 -11.43 -0.01
C GLU A 59 -27.70 -9.96 0.39
N PHE A 60 -27.86 -9.06 -0.58
CA PHE A 60 -27.94 -7.63 -0.33
C PHE A 60 -29.13 -7.28 0.57
N LYS A 61 -30.31 -7.84 0.27
CA LYS A 61 -31.53 -7.63 1.07
C LYS A 61 -31.37 -8.15 2.50
N SER A 62 -30.78 -9.33 2.67
CA SER A 62 -30.51 -9.90 4.00
C SER A 62 -29.60 -9.00 4.85
N ILE A 63 -28.60 -8.37 4.23
CA ILE A 63 -27.70 -7.44 4.92
C ILE A 63 -28.42 -6.17 5.34
N GLU A 64 -29.24 -5.58 4.46
CA GLU A 64 -30.01 -4.38 4.78
C GLU A 64 -31.03 -4.62 5.90
N GLU A 65 -31.71 -5.76 5.93
CA GLU A 65 -32.60 -6.16 7.02
C GLU A 65 -31.84 -6.22 8.35
N LYS A 66 -30.69 -6.90 8.39
CA LYS A 66 -29.83 -6.98 9.58
C LYS A 66 -29.33 -5.61 10.04
N ARG A 67 -28.94 -4.73 9.11
CA ARG A 67 -28.54 -3.35 9.43
C ARG A 67 -29.70 -2.54 10.00
N GLY A 68 -30.92 -2.74 9.48
CA GLY A 68 -32.14 -2.15 10.02
C GLY A 68 -32.36 -2.55 11.48
N HIS A 69 -32.21 -3.84 11.80
CA HIS A 69 -32.32 -4.33 13.17
C HIS A 69 -31.26 -3.74 14.12
N ILE A 70 -30.00 -3.62 13.68
CA ILE A 70 -28.92 -3.03 14.49
C ILE A 70 -29.18 -1.54 14.78
N LYS A 71 -29.65 -0.79 13.78
CA LYS A 71 -29.99 0.64 13.94
C LYS A 71 -31.17 0.89 14.87
N GLN A 72 -32.03 -0.10 15.08
CA GLN A 72 -33.13 0.01 16.06
C GLN A 72 -32.68 -0.23 17.50
N TRP A 73 -31.45 -0.74 17.70
CA TRP A 73 -30.87 -1.06 19.01
C TRP A 73 -29.84 -0.02 19.48
N THR A 74 -29.58 1.02 18.68
CA THR A 74 -28.67 2.14 18.99
C THR A 74 -29.45 3.45 19.01
#